data_AF-A0A6M5JK60-F1
#
_entry.id   AF-A0A6M5JK60-F1
#
_cell.length_a   1.000
_cell.length_b   1.000
_cell.length_c   1.000
_cell.angle_alpha   90.00
_cell.angle_beta   90.00
_cell.angle_gamma   90.00
#
_symmetry.space_group_name_H-M   'P 1'
#
loop_
_entity.id
_entity.type
_entity.pdbx_description
1 polymer ?
#
loop_
_entity_poly.entity_id
_entity_poly.type
_entity_poly.pdbx_seq_one_letter_code
_entity_poly.pdbx_strand_id
1 'polypeptide(L)'
;MVVEDVDQAFTFVAGGGTYSGFVQNRVVLAVDGTYDFLWRIHDTSFSGVQPFDIRAFRIGLFGASVVGLNANYLTDGLGEVGPDAARVLAEPRQNYVNFLFGSNLSAGQDSYFFFLDTTATSYGFTGIYDFVGSGSPDISGVYSTFAPLASVPEPATWGMFLAGFGMLGGTMRRRMRRTVRFA
;
A
#
# COMPACT_ATOMS: atom_id res chain seq x y z
N MET A 1 15.41 -7.25 3.22
CA MET A 1 16.36 -6.20 2.77
C MET A 1 15.57 -4.93 2.45
N VAL A 2 15.99 -3.76 2.91
CA VAL A 2 15.33 -2.49 2.52
C VAL A 2 15.62 -2.22 1.05
N VAL A 3 14.57 -1.98 0.25
CA VAL A 3 14.68 -1.66 -1.18
C VAL A 3 14.28 -0.22 -1.49
N GLU A 4 13.38 0.35 -0.70
CA GLU A 4 12.98 1.76 -0.77
C GLU A 4 12.85 2.32 0.64
N ASP A 5 13.22 3.58 0.82
CA ASP A 5 13.11 4.31 2.08
C ASP A 5 12.96 5.81 1.78
N VAL A 6 11.76 6.34 1.95
CA VAL A 6 11.39 7.70 1.54
C VAL A 6 10.69 8.42 2.69
N ASP A 7 11.32 9.49 3.16
CA ASP A 7 10.69 10.42 4.11
C ASP A 7 9.83 11.43 3.37
N GLN A 8 8.54 11.43 3.70
CA GLN A 8 7.58 12.37 3.16
C GLN A 8 7.10 13.31 4.26
N ALA A 9 7.36 14.61 4.08
CA ALA A 9 6.85 15.63 4.97
C ALA A 9 5.31 15.72 4.90
N PHE A 10 4.68 15.94 6.04
CA PHE A 10 3.27 16.25 6.12
C PHE A 10 3.03 17.49 6.98
N THR A 11 1.96 18.22 6.65
CA THR A 11 1.49 19.35 7.45
C THR A 11 0.00 19.53 7.22
N PHE A 12 -0.76 19.72 8.30
CA PHE A 12 -2.19 19.98 8.20
C PHE A 12 -2.69 20.77 9.41
N VAL A 13 -3.82 21.45 9.21
CA VAL A 13 -4.49 22.22 10.26
C VAL A 13 -5.50 21.33 10.95
N ALA A 14 -5.41 21.22 12.27
CA ALA A 14 -6.32 20.49 13.13
C ALA A 14 -6.26 21.01 14.57
N GLY A 15 -7.30 20.82 15.38
CA GLY A 15 -7.30 21.25 16.79
C GLY A 15 -7.02 22.75 17.01
N GLY A 16 -7.32 23.61 16.02
CA GLY A 16 -7.01 25.04 16.09
C GLY A 16 -5.52 25.38 15.99
N GLY A 17 -4.69 24.48 15.45
CA GLY A 17 -3.28 24.70 15.16
C GLY A 17 -2.80 23.94 13.93
N THR A 18 -1.49 23.91 13.73
CA THR A 18 -0.82 23.18 12.64
C THR A 18 -0.04 22.03 13.22
N TYR A 19 -0.33 20.81 12.77
CA TYR A 19 0.43 19.61 13.06
C TYR A 19 1.33 19.29 11.87
N SER A 20 2.61 18.99 12.12
CA SER A 20 3.59 18.68 11.08
C SER A 20 4.53 17.56 11.51
N GLY A 21 5.18 16.91 10.55
CA GLY A 21 6.18 15.88 10.78
C GLY A 21 6.54 15.18 9.49
N PHE A 22 7.05 13.95 9.60
CA PHE A 22 7.40 13.10 8.46
C PHE A 22 6.77 11.72 8.59
N VAL A 23 6.42 11.14 7.45
CA VAL A 23 6.15 9.71 7.32
C VAL A 23 7.26 9.08 6.53
N GLN A 24 8.00 8.19 7.18
CA GLN A 24 8.98 7.33 6.54
C GLN A 24 8.24 6.16 5.90
N ASN A 25 8.22 6.12 4.58
CA ASN A 25 7.65 5.03 3.78
C ASN A 25 8.77 4.09 3.38
N ARG A 26 8.69 2.84 3.82
CA ARG A 26 9.75 1.86 3.58
C ARG A 26 9.18 0.60 2.93
N VAL A 27 9.89 0.10 1.93
CA VAL A 27 9.61 -1.19 1.31
C VAL A 27 10.76 -2.15 1.62
N VAL A 28 10.41 -3.33 2.10
CA VAL A 28 11.37 -4.38 2.45
C VAL A 28 11.10 -5.61 1.59
N LEU A 29 12.13 -6.12 0.91
CA LEU A 29 12.11 -7.44 0.30
C LEU A 29 12.27 -8.50 1.39
N ALA A 30 11.23 -9.29 1.63
CA ALA A 30 11.21 -10.40 2.56
C ALA A 30 12.01 -11.61 2.03
N VAL A 31 12.29 -12.57 2.92
CA VAL A 31 13.13 -13.75 2.61
C VAL A 31 12.45 -14.67 1.59
N ASP A 32 11.13 -14.69 1.54
CA ASP A 32 10.29 -15.44 0.61
C ASP A 32 10.14 -14.75 -0.76
N GLY A 33 10.78 -13.59 -0.96
CA GLY A 33 10.78 -12.87 -2.23
C GLY A 33 9.57 -11.96 -2.44
N THR A 34 8.76 -11.71 -1.41
CA THR A 34 7.65 -10.75 -1.45
C THR A 34 8.06 -9.42 -0.82
N TYR A 35 7.21 -8.40 -0.97
CA TYR A 35 7.43 -7.07 -0.43
C TYR A 35 6.55 -6.78 0.77
N ASP A 36 7.17 -6.32 1.84
CA ASP A 36 6.51 -5.77 3.03
C ASP A 36 6.57 -4.25 2.98
N PHE A 37 5.51 -3.63 3.51
CA PHE A 37 5.34 -2.18 3.50
C PHE A 37 5.30 -1.68 4.93
N LEU A 38 6.22 -0.80 5.26
CA LEU A 38 6.42 -0.27 6.60
C LEU A 38 6.25 1.25 6.59
N TRP A 39 5.68 1.76 7.67
CA TRP A 39 5.51 3.19 7.89
C TRP A 39 5.97 3.55 9.29
N ARG A 40 6.56 4.74 9.41
CA ARG A 40 6.85 5.37 10.70
C ARG A 40 6.51 6.85 10.63
N ILE A 41 5.79 7.33 11.63
CA ILE A 41 5.51 8.76 11.82
C ILE A 41 6.58 9.29 12.76
N HIS A 42 7.33 10.33 12.37
CA HIS A 42 8.41 10.85 13.19
C HIS A 42 8.60 12.37 13.07
N ASP A 43 9.39 12.91 14.00
CA ASP A 43 9.69 14.34 14.14
C ASP A 43 8.40 15.18 14.18
N THR A 44 7.41 14.66 14.90
CA THR A 44 6.10 15.29 14.98
C THR A 44 6.16 16.56 15.81
N SER A 45 5.41 17.57 15.41
CA SER A 45 5.31 18.84 16.12
C SER A 45 3.94 19.45 15.94
N PHE A 46 3.53 20.26 16.92
CA PHE A 46 2.28 21.00 16.86
C PHE A 46 2.51 22.45 17.27
N SER A 47 1.93 23.37 16.50
CA SER A 47 1.92 24.79 16.80
C SER A 47 0.47 25.27 16.85
N GLY A 48 0.00 25.68 18.02
CA GLY A 48 -1.38 26.14 18.21
C GLY A 48 -1.83 26.10 19.66
N VAL A 49 -3.15 26.12 19.86
CA VAL A 49 -3.76 26.33 21.18
C VAL A 49 -4.13 25.00 21.88
N GLN A 50 -4.54 23.97 21.13
CA GLN A 50 -4.91 22.66 21.67
C GLN A 50 -4.15 21.55 20.94
N PRO A 51 -3.38 20.69 21.63
CA PRO A 51 -2.64 19.63 20.95
C PRO A 51 -3.60 18.69 20.23
N PHE A 52 -3.37 18.49 18.93
CA PHE A 52 -3.98 17.43 18.15
C PHE A 52 -3.18 16.15 18.37
N ASP A 53 -3.86 15.04 18.67
CA ASP A 53 -3.22 13.72 18.70
C ASP A 53 -3.70 12.87 17.53
N ILE A 54 -2.77 12.16 16.88
CA ILE A 54 -3.08 11.20 15.83
C ILE A 54 -3.64 9.94 16.49
N ARG A 55 -4.93 9.66 16.28
CA ARG A 55 -5.57 8.42 16.73
C ARG A 55 -5.44 7.31 15.70
N ALA A 56 -5.40 7.64 14.42
CA ALA A 56 -5.23 6.64 13.38
C ALA A 56 -4.35 7.13 12.23
N PHE A 57 -3.54 6.21 11.72
CA PHE A 57 -2.95 6.29 10.39
C PHE A 57 -3.78 5.40 9.47
N ARG A 58 -4.52 6.01 8.54
CA ARG A 58 -5.38 5.27 7.62
C ARG A 58 -4.67 5.12 6.30
N ILE A 59 -4.52 3.88 5.84
CA ILE A 59 -4.07 3.56 4.50
C ILE A 59 -5.28 3.26 3.63
N GLY A 60 -5.20 3.64 2.36
CA GLY A 60 -6.19 3.39 1.33
C GLY A 60 -5.57 3.05 -0.01
N LEU A 61 -6.40 2.52 -0.90
CA LEU A 61 -5.99 2.09 -2.24
C LEU A 61 -4.79 1.14 -2.20
N PHE A 62 -4.72 0.32 -1.17
CA PHE A 62 -3.60 -0.59 -0.95
C PHE A 62 -3.84 -1.90 -1.68
N GLY A 63 -3.39 -1.96 -2.93
CA GLY A 63 -3.63 -3.09 -3.82
C GLY A 63 -5.13 -3.37 -4.02
N ALA A 64 -5.45 -4.65 -4.23
CA ALA A 64 -6.83 -5.10 -4.43
C ALA A 64 -7.61 -5.26 -3.11
N SER A 65 -6.94 -5.69 -2.03
CA SER A 65 -7.54 -5.88 -0.70
C SER A 65 -6.45 -5.95 0.36
N VAL A 66 -6.76 -5.48 1.57
CA VAL A 66 -5.95 -5.67 2.78
C VAL A 66 -6.49 -6.78 3.68
N VAL A 67 -7.62 -7.41 3.30
CA VAL A 67 -8.22 -8.50 4.07
C VAL A 67 -7.29 -9.72 4.05
N GLY A 68 -6.96 -10.23 5.24
CA GLY A 68 -6.11 -11.41 5.42
C GLY A 68 -4.61 -11.13 5.41
N LEU A 69 -4.19 -9.87 5.21
CA LEU A 69 -2.80 -9.47 5.42
C LEU A 69 -2.48 -9.45 6.92
N ASN A 70 -1.23 -9.78 7.25
CA ASN A 70 -0.73 -9.63 8.62
C ASN A 70 -0.31 -8.17 8.83
N ALA A 71 -0.70 -7.62 9.98
CA ALA A 71 -0.33 -6.27 10.38
C ALA A 71 0.26 -6.30 11.79
N ASN A 72 1.39 -5.63 11.99
CA ASN A 72 2.03 -5.52 13.30
C ASN A 72 2.97 -4.29 13.35
N TYR A 73 3.75 -4.14 14.42
CA TYR A 73 4.78 -3.13 14.56
C TYR A 73 6.07 -3.68 15.18
N LEU A 74 7.17 -2.98 14.96
CA LEU A 74 8.52 -3.35 15.39
C LEU A 74 8.89 -2.58 16.66
N THR A 75 9.16 -3.30 17.74
CA THR A 75 9.50 -2.72 19.06
C THR A 75 11.00 -2.61 19.33
N ASP A 76 11.83 -3.20 18.47
CA ASP A 76 13.29 -3.24 18.59
C ASP A 76 14.00 -2.10 17.86
N GLY A 77 13.25 -1.10 17.41
CA GLY A 77 13.72 0.02 16.60
C GLY A 77 13.43 1.40 17.19
N LEU A 78 13.50 2.40 16.32
CA LEU A 78 13.17 3.79 16.64
C LEU A 78 11.65 3.95 16.87
N GLY A 79 11.28 4.89 17.75
CA GLY A 79 9.88 5.20 18.06
C GLY A 79 9.54 5.03 19.54
N GLU A 80 8.35 5.51 19.92
CA GLU A 80 7.82 5.43 21.28
C GLU A 80 6.44 4.76 21.31
N VAL A 81 5.60 5.04 20.30
CA VAL A 81 4.18 4.67 20.28
C VAL A 81 3.88 3.69 19.14
N GLY A 82 3.31 2.53 19.46
CA GLY A 82 2.83 1.57 18.48
C GLY A 82 1.32 1.67 18.25
N PRO A 83 0.80 1.25 17.09
CA PRO A 83 -0.63 1.01 16.94
C PRO A 83 -1.04 -0.23 17.75
N ASP A 84 -2.19 -0.17 18.40
CA ASP A 84 -2.76 -1.28 19.18
C ASP A 84 -3.65 -2.20 18.34
N ALA A 85 -4.07 -1.73 17.16
CA ALA A 85 -4.88 -2.52 16.24
C ALA A 85 -4.72 -2.05 14.79
N ALA A 86 -4.83 -2.99 13.87
CA ALA A 86 -5.10 -2.71 12.46
C ALA A 86 -6.54 -3.13 12.15
N ARG A 87 -7.36 -2.20 11.65
CA ARG A 87 -8.78 -2.46 11.33
C ARG A 87 -9.09 -2.16 9.87
N VAL A 88 -9.41 -3.20 9.13
CA VAL A 88 -9.90 -3.10 7.75
C VAL A 88 -11.26 -2.39 7.75
N LEU A 89 -11.46 -1.48 6.80
CA LEU A 89 -12.77 -0.84 6.63
C LEU A 89 -13.77 -1.83 6.03
N ALA A 90 -15.04 -1.68 6.42
CA ALA A 90 -16.12 -2.50 5.87
C ALA A 90 -16.26 -2.30 4.36
N GLU A 91 -16.92 -3.27 3.73
CA GLU A 91 -17.27 -3.20 2.31
C GLU A 91 -17.98 -1.88 1.95
N PRO A 92 -17.67 -1.27 0.79
CA PRO A 92 -16.81 -1.76 -0.30
C PRO A 92 -15.31 -1.41 -0.16
N ARG A 93 -14.84 -0.96 1.01
CA ARG A 93 -13.49 -0.39 1.21
C ARG A 93 -12.50 -1.38 1.81
N GLN A 94 -12.53 -2.61 1.35
CA GLN A 94 -11.63 -3.67 1.83
C GLN A 94 -10.15 -3.48 1.48
N ASN A 95 -9.80 -2.46 0.68
CA ASN A 95 -8.43 -2.03 0.42
C ASN A 95 -8.01 -0.82 1.28
N TYR A 96 -8.71 -0.57 2.38
CA TYR A 96 -8.38 0.43 3.39
C TYR A 96 -8.20 -0.22 4.76
N VAL A 97 -7.23 0.27 5.53
CA VAL A 97 -6.97 -0.16 6.91
C VAL A 97 -6.64 1.05 7.78
N ASN A 98 -7.16 1.06 9.00
CA ASN A 98 -6.73 1.98 10.05
C ASN A 98 -5.72 1.27 10.95
N PHE A 99 -4.50 1.79 11.04
CA PHE A 99 -3.63 1.55 12.18
C PHE A 99 -4.05 2.50 13.30
N LEU A 100 -4.61 1.94 14.37
CA LEU A 100 -5.19 2.68 15.49
C LEU A 100 -4.19 2.77 16.64
N PHE A 101 -3.89 3.98 17.08
CA PHE A 101 -3.09 4.27 18.27
C PHE A 101 -4.03 4.46 19.45
N GLY A 102 -4.18 3.48 20.33
CA GLY A 102 -5.13 3.56 21.45
C GLY A 102 -4.70 4.57 22.52
N SER A 103 -3.40 4.78 22.71
CA SER A 103 -2.86 5.90 23.49
C SER A 103 -2.80 7.23 22.72
N ASN A 104 -3.21 7.22 21.44
CA ASN A 104 -2.88 8.24 20.43
C ASN A 104 -1.35 8.46 20.29
N LEU A 105 -0.96 9.13 19.21
CA LEU A 105 0.38 9.66 19.00
C LEU A 105 0.33 11.19 19.14
N SER A 106 0.87 11.71 20.25
CA SER A 106 0.94 13.15 20.51
C SER A 106 2.09 13.81 19.77
N ALA A 107 1.99 15.13 19.58
CA ALA A 107 3.09 15.92 19.02
C ALA A 107 4.36 15.82 19.89
N GLY A 108 5.51 15.72 19.24
CA GLY A 108 6.81 15.49 19.87
C GLY A 108 7.13 14.01 20.08
N GLN A 109 6.21 13.11 19.75
CA GLN A 109 6.44 11.66 19.80
C GLN A 109 6.62 11.09 18.41
N ASP A 110 7.31 9.96 18.35
CA ASP A 110 7.46 9.15 17.14
C ASP A 110 6.71 7.83 17.30
N SER A 111 6.17 7.32 16.20
CA SER A 111 5.69 5.96 16.16
C SER A 111 6.85 4.97 16.04
N TYR A 112 6.61 3.73 16.47
CA TYR A 112 7.38 2.60 15.94
C TYR A 112 7.13 2.44 14.43
N PHE A 113 7.98 1.67 13.75
CA PHE A 113 7.61 1.14 12.46
C PHE A 113 6.44 0.17 12.60
N PHE A 114 5.36 0.40 11.86
CA PHE A 114 4.25 -0.52 11.71
C PHE A 114 4.11 -0.93 10.25
N PHE A 115 3.53 -2.10 10.00
CA PHE A 115 3.65 -2.72 8.69
C PHE A 115 2.46 -3.55 8.27
N LEU A 116 2.40 -3.79 6.96
CA LEU A 116 1.61 -4.84 6.32
C LEU A 116 2.57 -5.81 5.65
N ASP A 117 2.47 -7.08 6.05
CA ASP A 117 3.14 -8.22 5.41
C ASP A 117 2.26 -8.71 4.26
N THR A 118 2.86 -8.87 3.08
CA THR A 118 2.13 -9.14 1.84
C THR A 118 2.77 -10.23 1.00
N THR A 119 1.99 -10.78 0.07
CA THR A 119 2.48 -11.70 -0.96
C THR A 119 2.85 -10.99 -2.27
N ALA A 120 2.98 -9.66 -2.26
CA ALA A 120 3.23 -8.87 -3.45
C ALA A 120 4.65 -9.07 -3.98
N THR A 121 4.77 -9.32 -5.28
CA THR A 121 6.07 -9.42 -5.97
C THR A 121 6.38 -8.18 -6.81
N SER A 122 5.49 -7.17 -6.79
CA SER A 122 5.68 -5.87 -7.41
C SER A 122 4.94 -4.79 -6.63
N TYR A 123 5.45 -3.57 -6.69
CA TYR A 123 4.90 -2.43 -5.96
C TYR A 123 5.06 -1.14 -6.76
N GLY A 124 4.31 -0.12 -6.35
CA GLY A 124 4.42 1.23 -6.88
C GLY A 124 3.94 2.25 -5.86
N PHE A 125 4.26 3.52 -6.08
CA PHE A 125 3.82 4.63 -5.24
C PHE A 125 2.36 5.03 -5.55
N THR A 126 1.45 4.06 -5.39
CA THR A 126 0.04 4.13 -5.82
C THR A 126 -0.95 4.11 -4.66
N GLY A 127 -0.51 3.74 -3.46
CA GLY A 127 -1.32 3.77 -2.26
C GLY A 127 -1.46 5.19 -1.73
N ILE A 128 -2.39 5.36 -0.78
CA ILE A 128 -2.59 6.63 -0.10
C ILE A 128 -2.67 6.44 1.41
N TYR A 129 -2.42 7.52 2.15
CA TYR A 129 -2.74 7.58 3.57
C TYR A 129 -3.26 8.95 4.00
N ASP A 130 -3.92 8.98 5.16
CA ASP A 130 -4.27 10.19 5.89
C ASP A 130 -4.19 9.94 7.42
N PHE A 131 -4.27 11.02 8.19
CA PHE A 131 -4.30 10.99 9.64
C PHE A 131 -5.69 11.30 10.15
N VAL A 132 -6.12 10.60 11.20
CA VAL A 132 -7.39 10.85 11.89
C VAL A 132 -7.11 11.24 13.33
N GLY A 133 -7.68 12.36 13.77
CA GLY A 133 -7.54 12.86 15.13
C GLY A 133 -8.39 12.12 16.17
N SER A 134 -8.01 12.27 17.44
CA SER A 134 -8.74 11.73 18.59
C SER A 134 -10.13 12.39 18.81
N GLY A 135 -10.33 13.62 18.31
CA GLY A 135 -11.50 14.48 18.57
C GLY A 135 -12.45 14.79 17.41
N SER A 136 -12.50 13.95 16.35
CA SER A 136 -13.43 13.99 15.18
C SER A 136 -14.25 15.28 14.93
N PRO A 137 -14.14 15.94 13.76
CA PRO A 137 -13.87 15.31 12.45
C PRO A 137 -12.52 15.72 11.82
N ASP A 138 -11.50 16.02 12.62
CA ASP A 138 -10.20 16.42 12.09
C ASP A 138 -9.51 15.23 11.40
N ILE A 139 -9.51 15.26 10.06
CA ILE A 139 -8.78 14.34 9.18
C ILE A 139 -7.84 15.20 8.34
N SER A 140 -6.60 14.76 8.16
CA SER A 140 -5.65 15.47 7.30
C SER A 140 -6.06 15.43 5.82
N GLY A 141 -5.32 16.16 4.99
CA GLY A 141 -5.27 15.86 3.56
C GLY A 141 -4.74 14.44 3.28
N VAL A 142 -4.87 14.01 2.03
CA VAL A 142 -4.39 12.70 1.57
C VAL A 142 -2.96 12.82 1.07
N TYR A 143 -2.14 11.84 1.41
CA TYR A 143 -0.76 11.68 1.01
C TYR A 143 -0.58 10.36 0.26
N SER A 144 0.50 10.21 -0.50
CA SER A 144 0.81 8.99 -1.25
C SER A 144 1.76 8.07 -0.49
N THR A 145 1.69 6.77 -0.77
CA THR A 145 2.60 5.75 -0.25
C THR A 145 2.82 4.64 -1.28
N PHE A 146 3.83 3.81 -1.04
CA PHE A 146 3.95 2.52 -1.70
C PHE A 146 2.78 1.58 -1.35
N ALA A 147 2.36 0.80 -2.34
CA ALA A 147 1.39 -0.28 -2.21
C ALA A 147 1.68 -1.40 -3.23
N PRO A 148 1.16 -2.63 -3.01
CA PRO A 148 1.18 -3.68 -4.00
C PRO A 148 0.54 -3.23 -5.32
N LEU A 149 1.19 -3.52 -6.44
CA LEU A 149 0.50 -3.47 -7.72
C LEU A 149 -0.32 -4.74 -7.87
N ALA A 150 -1.58 -4.62 -8.27
CA ALA A 150 -2.37 -5.78 -8.61
C ALA A 150 -1.63 -6.53 -9.73
N SER A 151 -1.48 -7.86 -9.59
CA SER A 151 -0.96 -8.67 -10.68
C SER A 151 -1.89 -8.48 -11.88
N VAL A 152 -1.42 -7.72 -12.85
CA VAL A 152 -2.07 -7.67 -14.16
C VAL A 152 -2.03 -9.11 -14.66
N PRO A 153 -3.18 -9.75 -14.95
CA PRO A 153 -3.16 -11.09 -15.49
C PRO A 153 -2.21 -11.10 -16.68
N GLU A 154 -1.16 -11.91 -16.56
CA GLU A 154 -0.09 -11.93 -17.55
C GLU A 154 -0.64 -12.21 -18.95
N PRO A 155 0.10 -11.90 -20.04
CA PRO A 155 -0.31 -11.95 -21.44
C PRO A 155 -0.83 -13.29 -22.00
N ALA A 156 -1.34 -14.22 -21.19
CA ALA A 156 -2.07 -15.41 -21.62
C ALA A 156 -3.17 -15.07 -22.65
N THR A 157 -3.75 -13.87 -22.61
CA THR A 157 -4.63 -13.37 -23.68
C THR A 157 -3.93 -13.35 -25.04
N TRP A 158 -2.70 -12.82 -25.12
CA TRP A 158 -1.91 -12.81 -26.35
C TRP A 158 -1.48 -14.21 -26.77
N GLY A 159 -1.08 -15.06 -25.82
CA GLY A 159 -0.75 -16.45 -26.07
C GLY A 159 -1.94 -17.26 -26.64
N MET A 160 -3.14 -17.05 -26.08
CA MET A 160 -4.38 -17.69 -26.54
C MET A 160 -4.83 -17.16 -27.91
N PHE A 161 -4.66 -15.86 -28.18
CA PHE A 161 -4.91 -15.31 -29.52
C PHE A 161 -3.94 -15.86 -30.56
N LEU A 162 -2.64 -15.88 -30.27
CA LEU A 162 -1.62 -16.42 -31.19
C LEU A 162 -1.80 -17.92 -31.41
N ALA A 163 -2.11 -18.69 -30.36
CA ALA A 163 -2.43 -20.11 -30.47
C ALA A 163 -3.71 -20.34 -31.30
N GLY A 164 -4.76 -19.55 -31.08
CA GLY A 164 -6.01 -19.60 -31.84
C GLY A 164 -5.80 -19.30 -33.33
N PHE A 165 -5.11 -18.20 -33.66
CA PHE A 165 -4.79 -17.85 -35.04
C PHE A 165 -3.81 -18.83 -35.70
N GLY A 166 -2.82 -19.33 -34.94
CA GLY A 166 -1.89 -20.35 -35.41
C GLY A 166 -2.57 -21.67 -35.77
N MET A 167 -3.53 -22.12 -34.96
CA MET A 167 -4.34 -23.31 -35.25
C MET A 167 -5.24 -23.11 -36.49
N LEU A 168 -5.94 -21.98 -36.60
CA LEU A 168 -6.77 -21.66 -37.75
C LEU A 168 -5.94 -21.58 -39.05
N GLY A 169 -4.82 -20.85 -39.04
CA GLY A 169 -3.91 -20.77 -40.19
C GLY A 169 -3.30 -22.12 -40.57
N GLY A 170 -2.92 -22.94 -39.58
CA GLY A 170 -2.37 -24.28 -39.79
C GLY A 170 -3.36 -25.23 -40.46
N THR A 171 -4.64 -25.21 -40.05
CA THR A 171 -5.68 -26.04 -40.66
C THR A 171 -5.99 -25.62 -42.11
N MET A 172 -5.99 -24.32 -42.41
CA MET A 172 -6.17 -23.82 -43.78
C MET A 172 -5.02 -24.23 -44.69
N ARG A 173 -3.76 -24.14 -44.21
CA ARG A 173 -2.57 -24.50 -45.00
C ARG A 173 -2.51 -25.99 -45.34
N ARG A 174 -3.03 -26.86 -44.46
CA ARG A 174 -3.04 -28.32 -44.68
C ARG A 174 -3.99 -28.75 -45.80
N ARG A 175 -5.05 -27.97 -46.10
CA ARG A 175 -6.03 -28.27 -47.15
C ARG A 175 -5.58 -27.88 -48.57
N MET A 176 -4.56 -27.03 -48.73
CA MET A 176 -4.12 -26.50 -50.03
C MET A 176 -3.12 -27.37 -50.81
N ARG A 177 -2.67 -28.53 -50.30
CA ARG A 177 -1.83 -29.45 -51.08
C ARG A 177 -2.68 -30.19 -52.13
N ARG A 178 -3.04 -29.51 -53.21
CA ARG A 178 -3.55 -30.16 -54.42
C ARG A 178 -2.38 -30.61 -55.28
N THR A 179 -2.25 -31.92 -55.44
CA THR A 179 -1.33 -32.56 -56.38
C THR A 179 -1.68 -32.12 -57.80
N VAL A 180 -0.81 -31.33 -58.42
CA VAL A 180 -0.89 -31.04 -59.86
C VAL A 180 -0.24 -32.21 -60.59
N ARG A 181 -1.03 -32.98 -61.35
CA ARG A 181 -0.53 -33.96 -62.31
C ARG A 181 -0.43 -33.29 -63.67
N PHE A 182 0.76 -33.29 -64.26
CA PHE A 182 0.95 -32.93 -65.67
C PHE A 182 0.65 -34.17 -66.52
N ALA A 183 -0.07 -33.95 -67.62
CA ALA A 183 -0.46 -34.96 -68.62
C ALA A 183 0.57 -35.03 -69.74
#